data_AF-A0A0D8XZ47-F1
#
_entry.id   AF-A0A0D8XZ47-F1
#
_cell.length_a   1.000
_cell.length_b   1.000
_cell.length_c   1.000
_cell.angle_alpha   90.00
_cell.angle_beta   90.00
_cell.angle_gamma   90.00
#
_symmetry.space_group_name_H-M   'P 1'
#
loop_
_entity.id
_entity.type
_entity.pdbx_description
1 polymer ?
#
loop_
_entity_poly.entity_id
_entity_poly.type
_entity_poly.pdbx_seq_one_letter_code
_entity_poly.pdbx_strand_id
1 'polypeptide(L)'
;MECEDEYADNKKLIEIKDLRRQIPKNFSYLAVDFGLSNGYAHVIENVNSFPSTFFEEIIAGMLDLSPEKWRKKKAQGFSVLRSKCDAMKTAWEPYDWTKRIDRSKN
;
A
#
# COMPACT_ATOMS: atom_id res chain seq x y z
N MET A 1 1.43 1.74 -17.32
CA MET A 1 1.53 3.15 -17.77
C MET A 1 0.20 3.75 -18.18
N GLU A 2 -0.90 2.97 -18.16
CA GLU A 2 -2.22 3.37 -18.66
C GLU A 2 -3.14 3.94 -17.56
N CYS A 3 -2.62 4.20 -16.36
CA CYS A 3 -3.43 4.61 -15.22
C CYS A 3 -3.65 6.14 -15.12
N GLU A 4 -2.90 6.92 -15.89
CA GLU A 4 -3.01 8.38 -15.96
C GLU A 4 -3.01 8.83 -17.42
N ASP A 5 -3.30 10.12 -17.62
CA ASP A 5 -3.35 10.75 -18.92
C ASP A 5 -2.10 10.44 -19.77
N GLU A 6 -2.30 10.36 -21.08
CA GLU A 6 -1.23 9.99 -22.02
C GLU A 6 -0.08 11.03 -21.98
N TYR A 7 -0.43 12.29 -21.68
CA TYR A 7 0.48 13.42 -21.55
C TYR A 7 0.65 13.81 -20.07
N ALA A 8 1.53 13.11 -19.37
CA ALA A 8 1.97 13.45 -18.01
C ALA A 8 3.36 14.12 -18.06
N ASP A 9 3.59 15.10 -17.19
CA ASP A 9 4.86 15.83 -17.13
C ASP A 9 5.97 14.99 -16.47
N ASN A 10 5.59 14.14 -15.52
CA ASN A 10 6.50 13.30 -14.74
C ASN A 10 6.65 11.91 -15.37
N LYS A 11 7.81 11.29 -15.09
CA LYS A 11 8.05 9.89 -15.48
C LYS A 11 7.01 8.98 -14.81
N LYS A 12 6.27 8.24 -15.63
CA LYS A 12 5.20 7.32 -15.16
C LYS A 12 5.70 6.16 -14.29
N LEU A 13 6.99 5.80 -14.36
CA LEU A 13 7.57 4.76 -13.53
C LEU A 13 8.97 5.16 -13.10
N ILE A 14 9.20 5.18 -11.80
CA ILE A 14 10.46 5.53 -11.16
C ILE A 14 10.93 4.33 -10.35
N GLU A 15 12.09 3.77 -10.64
CA GLU A 15 12.71 2.76 -9.78
C GLU A 15 13.12 3.42 -8.45
N ILE A 16 12.68 2.84 -7.32
CA ILE A 16 12.97 3.38 -5.99
C ILE A 16 14.39 2.99 -5.60
N LYS A 17 15.24 3.99 -5.39
CA LYS A 17 16.56 3.84 -4.74
C LYS A 17 16.57 4.55 -3.39
N ASP A 18 16.03 5.77 -3.37
CA ASP A 18 15.75 6.54 -2.17
C ASP A 18 14.50 7.40 -2.42
N LEU A 19 13.35 6.86 -2.03
CA LEU A 19 12.03 7.47 -2.28
C LEU A 19 11.97 8.93 -1.78
N ARG A 20 12.53 9.21 -0.60
CA ARG A 20 12.48 10.53 0.02
C ARG A 20 13.34 11.58 -0.69
N ARG A 21 14.37 11.14 -1.41
CA ARG A 21 15.18 12.01 -2.26
C ARG A 21 14.60 12.16 -3.66
N GLN A 22 13.94 11.12 -4.16
CA GLN A 22 13.43 11.08 -5.53
C GLN A 22 12.09 11.80 -5.68
N ILE A 23 11.21 11.77 -4.66
CA ILE A 23 9.92 12.44 -4.69
C ILE A 23 9.94 13.62 -3.71
N PRO A 24 9.74 14.86 -4.18
CA PRO A 24 9.70 16.03 -3.30
C PRO A 24 8.55 15.97 -2.30
N LYS A 25 8.69 16.71 -1.19
CA LYS A 25 7.59 16.88 -0.24
C LYS A 25 6.39 17.52 -0.94
N ASN A 26 5.19 17.15 -0.50
CA ASN A 26 3.89 17.63 -0.98
C ASN A 26 3.46 17.14 -2.38
N PHE A 27 4.18 16.20 -2.98
CA PHE A 27 3.70 15.49 -4.15
C PHE A 27 2.85 14.29 -3.74
N SER A 28 1.72 14.10 -4.41
CA SER A 28 0.96 12.85 -4.33
C SER A 28 1.71 11.78 -5.12
N TYR A 29 1.89 10.59 -4.55
CA TYR A 29 2.56 9.51 -5.24
C TYR A 29 2.06 8.14 -4.78
N LEU A 30 2.25 7.19 -5.67
CA LEU A 30 2.11 5.76 -5.48
C LEU A 30 3.51 5.16 -5.29
N ALA A 31 3.70 4.26 -4.33
CA ALA A 31 4.94 3.49 -4.18
C ALA A 31 4.61 2.03 -3.85
N VAL A 32 5.33 1.11 -4.48
CA VAL A 32 5.24 -0.33 -4.26
C VAL A 32 6.65 -0.87 -4.02
N ASP A 33 6.82 -1.74 -3.03
CA ASP A 33 8.07 -2.44 -2.72
C ASP A 33 7.87 -3.95 -2.76
N PHE A 34 8.91 -4.69 -3.14
CA PHE A 34 8.87 -6.14 -3.27
C PHE A 34 9.70 -6.81 -2.17
N GLY A 35 9.17 -6.78 -0.95
CA GLY A 35 9.84 -7.34 0.23
C GLY A 35 11.07 -6.53 0.62
N LEU A 36 12.25 -7.11 0.48
CA LEU A 36 13.54 -6.42 0.73
C LEU A 36 14.15 -5.79 -0.52
N SER A 37 13.58 -6.06 -1.69
CA SER A 37 14.03 -5.48 -2.95
C SER A 37 13.35 -4.14 -3.19
N ASN A 38 14.10 -3.23 -3.82
CA ASN A 38 13.58 -1.98 -4.36
C ASN A 38 12.37 -2.25 -5.26
N GLY A 39 11.32 -1.46 -5.12
CA GLY A 39 10.23 -1.46 -6.08
C GLY A 39 10.17 -0.16 -6.88
N TYR A 40 8.95 0.32 -7.11
CA TYR A 40 8.67 1.41 -8.03
C TYR A 40 7.77 2.46 -7.41
N ALA A 41 7.96 3.70 -7.84
CA ALA A 41 7.08 4.80 -7.53
C ALA A 41 6.54 5.45 -8.80
N HIS A 42 5.39 6.09 -8.66
CA HIS A 42 4.72 6.86 -9.69
C HIS A 42 4.15 8.11 -9.04
N VAL A 43 4.52 9.28 -9.56
CA VAL A 43 3.92 10.55 -9.12
C VAL A 43 2.51 10.63 -9.68
N ILE A 44 1.55 10.95 -8.81
CA ILE A 44 0.14 11.12 -9.17
C ILE A 44 -0.09 12.60 -9.44
N GLU A 45 -0.38 12.94 -10.70
CA GLU A 45 -0.54 14.34 -11.11
C GLU A 45 -1.96 14.84 -10.90
N ASN A 46 -2.95 13.97 -11.14
CA ASN A 46 -4.35 14.30 -10.98
C ASN A 46 -5.05 13.30 -10.04
N VAL A 47 -5.12 13.67 -8.77
CA VAL A 47 -5.73 12.85 -7.71
C VAL A 47 -7.22 12.58 -7.96
N ASN A 48 -7.91 13.44 -8.71
CA ASN A 48 -9.35 13.28 -8.98
C ASN A 48 -9.62 12.24 -10.07
N SER A 49 -8.70 12.06 -11.02
CA SER A 49 -8.81 11.02 -12.05
C SER A 49 -8.19 9.70 -11.61
N PHE A 50 -7.24 9.73 -10.67
CA PHE A 50 -6.59 8.53 -10.18
C PHE A 50 -7.55 7.65 -9.36
N PRO A 51 -7.76 6.37 -9.72
CA PRO A 51 -8.71 5.51 -9.03
C PRO A 51 -8.23 5.18 -7.62
N SER A 52 -9.08 5.44 -6.62
CA SER A 52 -8.79 5.13 -5.21
C SER A 52 -8.61 3.64 -4.93
N THR A 53 -9.12 2.77 -5.81
CA THR A 53 -9.02 1.31 -5.71
C THR A 53 -7.93 0.70 -6.60
N PHE A 54 -7.03 1.52 -7.16
CA PHE A 54 -6.02 1.07 -8.12
C PHE A 54 -5.24 -0.15 -7.65
N PHE A 55 -4.72 -0.10 -6.42
CA PHE A 55 -3.94 -1.20 -5.86
C PHE A 55 -4.76 -2.44 -5.62
N GLU A 56 -5.99 -2.30 -5.08
CA GLU A 56 -6.83 -3.45 -4.84
C GLU A 56 -7.23 -4.15 -6.13
N GLU A 57 -7.46 -3.40 -7.22
CA GLU A 57 -7.77 -3.98 -8.53
C GLU A 57 -6.59 -4.81 -9.07
N ILE A 58 -5.37 -4.26 -9.01
CA ILE A 58 -4.16 -4.98 -9.47
C ILE A 58 -3.96 -6.25 -8.64
N ILE A 59 -3.95 -6.14 -7.31
CA ILE A 59 -3.69 -7.29 -6.43
C ILE A 59 -4.80 -8.33 -6.58
N ALA A 60 -6.06 -7.90 -6.66
CA ALA A 60 -7.19 -8.81 -6.86
C ALA A 60 -7.13 -9.51 -8.22
N GLY A 61 -6.75 -8.81 -9.29
CA GLY A 61 -6.53 -9.40 -10.61
C GLY A 61 -5.40 -10.42 -10.59
N MET A 62 -4.28 -10.10 -9.93
CA MET A 62 -3.15 -11.03 -9.79
C MET A 62 -3.48 -12.29 -8.98
N LEU A 63 -4.40 -12.18 -8.02
CA LEU A 63 -4.83 -13.28 -7.15
C LEU A 63 -6.13 -13.95 -7.63
N ASP A 64 -6.65 -13.58 -8.81
CA ASP A 64 -7.93 -14.04 -9.37
C ASP A 64 -9.10 -13.97 -8.36
N LEU A 65 -9.18 -12.84 -7.65
CA LEU A 65 -10.21 -12.63 -6.64
C LEU A 65 -11.48 -12.04 -7.26
N SER A 66 -12.62 -12.62 -6.88
CA SER A 66 -13.93 -12.08 -7.25
C SER A 66 -14.09 -10.59 -6.84
N PRO A 67 -14.74 -9.74 -7.68
CA PRO A 67 -14.99 -8.33 -7.39
C PRO A 67 -15.69 -8.05 -6.05
N GLU A 68 -16.45 -9.00 -5.52
CA GLU A 68 -17.10 -8.87 -4.21
C GLU A 68 -16.10 -8.70 -3.06
N LYS A 69 -14.87 -9.18 -3.23
CA LYS A 69 -13.82 -9.11 -2.19
C LYS A 69 -13.15 -7.74 -2.10
N TRP A 70 -13.16 -6.94 -3.18
CA TRP A 70 -12.39 -5.69 -3.24
C TRP A 70 -13.19 -4.46 -3.68
N ARG A 71 -14.14 -4.59 -4.61
CA ARG A 71 -14.95 -3.48 -5.13
C ARG A 71 -16.19 -3.18 -4.28
N LYS A 72 -16.77 -4.22 -3.65
CA LYS A 72 -17.94 -4.11 -2.76
C LYS A 72 -17.69 -4.82 -1.43
N LYS A 73 -16.63 -4.40 -0.73
CA LYS A 73 -16.21 -4.99 0.54
C LYS A 73 -17.40 -5.05 1.51
N LYS A 74 -17.84 -6.25 1.86
CA LYS A 74 -18.89 -6.46 2.86
C LYS A 74 -18.32 -6.13 4.24
N ALA A 75 -19.03 -5.31 5.00
CA ALA A 75 -18.66 -5.02 6.39
C ALA A 75 -18.61 -6.32 7.19
N GLN A 76 -17.52 -6.53 7.93
CA GLN A 76 -17.37 -7.68 8.81
C GLN A 76 -17.85 -7.32 10.22
N GLY A 77 -18.50 -8.28 10.89
CA GLY A 77 -18.88 -8.12 12.29
C GLY A 77 -17.65 -7.92 13.18
N PHE A 78 -17.80 -7.11 14.23
CA PHE A 78 -16.70 -6.75 15.13
C PHE A 78 -16.00 -7.98 15.74
N SER A 79 -16.76 -9.02 16.12
CA SER A 79 -16.21 -10.26 16.68
C SER A 79 -15.28 -10.99 15.72
N VAL A 80 -15.64 -11.05 14.43
CA VAL A 80 -14.83 -11.68 13.37
C VAL A 80 -13.54 -10.90 13.14
N LEU A 81 -13.65 -9.56 13.07
CA LEU A 81 -12.47 -8.70 12.90
C LEU A 81 -11.51 -8.86 14.09
N ARG A 82 -12.04 -8.86 15.33
CA ARG A 82 -11.25 -9.07 16.54
C ARG A 82 -10.50 -10.40 16.52
N SER A 83 -11.18 -11.48 16.16
CA SER A 83 -10.55 -12.81 16.07
C SER A 83 -9.41 -12.84 15.04
N LYS A 84 -9.56 -12.19 13.88
CA LYS A 84 -8.48 -12.05 12.89
C LYS A 84 -7.30 -11.24 13.43
N CYS A 85 -7.57 -10.14 14.12
CA CYS A 85 -6.53 -9.34 14.77
C CYS A 85 -5.76 -10.16 15.81
N ASP A 86 -6.44 -10.95 16.63
CA ASP A 86 -5.82 -11.77 17.68
C ASP A 86 -4.99 -12.93 17.09
N ALA A 87 -5.44 -13.53 15.99
CA ALA A 87 -4.67 -14.51 15.23
C ALA A 87 -3.40 -13.89 14.63
N MET A 88 -3.51 -12.71 14.02
CA MET A 88 -2.36 -11.98 13.47
C MET A 88 -1.35 -11.59 14.55
N LYS A 89 -1.81 -11.13 15.71
CA LYS A 89 -0.94 -10.81 16.86
C LYS A 89 -0.15 -12.04 17.32
N THR A 90 -0.82 -13.17 17.47
CA THR A 90 -0.18 -14.43 17.86
C THR A 90 0.87 -14.86 16.83
N ALA A 91 0.57 -14.75 15.54
CA ALA A 91 1.52 -15.09 14.47
C ALA A 91 2.73 -14.14 14.42
N TRP A 92 2.53 -12.86 14.76
CA TRP A 92 3.59 -11.84 14.77
C TRP A 92 4.48 -11.88 16.02
N GLU A 93 4.02 -12.52 17.10
CA GLU A 93 4.68 -12.58 18.40
C GLU A 93 6.20 -12.86 18.36
N PRO A 94 6.71 -13.83 17.57
CA PRO A 94 8.15 -14.12 17.52
C PRO A 94 9.00 -13.02 16.87
N TYR A 95 8.38 -12.12 16.11
CA TYR A 95 9.04 -11.09 15.29
C TYR A 95 8.85 -9.67 15.85
N ASP A 96 8.12 -9.53 16.96
CA ASP A 96 7.79 -8.23 17.54
C ASP A 96 8.98 -7.65 18.33
N TRP A 97 9.81 -6.89 17.62
CA TRP A 97 10.92 -6.13 18.20
C TRP A 97 10.46 -4.98 19.11
N THR A 98 9.21 -4.53 19.01
CA THR A 98 8.73 -3.33 19.73
C THR A 98 8.60 -3.55 21.24
N LYS A 99 8.52 -4.80 21.69
CA LYS A 99 8.51 -5.18 23.12
C LYS A 99 9.81 -4.86 23.85
N ARG A 100 10.90 -4.67 23.10
CA ARG A 100 12.23 -4.37 23.64
C ARG A 100 12.51 -2.87 23.74
N ILE A 101 11.60 -2.03 23.24
CA ILE A 101 11.77 -0.57 23.26
C ILE A 101 11.41 -0.06 24.66
N ASP A 102 12.39 0.52 25.35
CA ASP A 102 12.15 1.27 26.58
C ASP A 102 11.45 2.60 26.25
N ARG A 103 10.18 2.71 26.65
CA ARG A 103 9.36 3.92 26.42
C ARG A 103 9.42 4.91 27.57
N SER A 104 10.20 4.65 28.62
CA SER A 104 10.30 5.53 29.79
C SER A 104 11.26 6.71 29.60
N LYS A 105 12.00 6.76 28.48
CA LYS A 105 13.02 7.77 28.19
C LYS A 105 12.59 8.92 27.28
N ASN A 106 11.29 9.14 27.10
CA ASN A 106 10.73 10.29 26.39
C ASN A 106 9.97 11.21 27.33
#